data_AF-A0A2T2VW32-F1
#
_entry.id   AF-A0A2T2VW32-F1
#
_cell.length_a   1.000
_cell.length_b   1.000
_cell.length_c   1.000
_cell.angle_alpha   90.00
_cell.angle_beta   90.00
_cell.angle_gamma   90.00
#
_symmetry.space_group_name_H-M   'P 1'
#
loop_
_entity.id
_entity.type
_entity.pdbx_description
1 polymer ?
#
loop_
_entity_poly.entity_id
_entity_poly.type
_entity_poly.pdbx_seq_one_letter_code
_entity_poly.pdbx_strand_id
1 'polypeptide(L)'
;MEQQTNTAYATHLTNTSELSAYVGKELGLTEWMPITQQRINTFADATEDFQWIHTDVERSATFSPYKKTVAHGFLMLSMASKVSYDTFSIENVAMGVNYGLDKVRFPNATKSGTFFRGRVSLLECDEIKGGIKYKMGIVFELKGEDKPACVAEFIAIAYAGPGKKEQQAIADATEKPKESDTVLLEKQGNIAVVTLNRPDRYNAVTDELVKRLNAIISAIRNDSQIRAVVITGAGKGFSAGADMESFGKVSPEDGREYITTVYQTLLRNFQTLKKPIIGAINGTAAGVGASIALACDLRVMTPSSGILYAFVNIGLGPDGGASWLLTRQVGYSKAFEIAAEGKKVKAEECLSLGLTNKIVAEDQLLESAIEWAKALAAKAPIAVGITKEDLVHAMDNNLTESIAYEAEKQIAAFESYDLVEGVAAFVEKRKANFIGQ
;
A
#
# COMPACT_ATOMS: atom_id res chain seq x y z
N MET A 1 32.14 33.16 30.39
CA MET A 1 31.82 31.76 30.72
C MET A 1 30.41 31.74 31.27
N GLU A 2 29.42 31.54 30.41
CA GLU A 2 28.05 31.30 30.87
C GLU A 2 28.03 29.99 31.68
N GLN A 3 27.34 29.98 32.81
CA GLN A 3 27.15 28.79 33.64
C GLN A 3 26.48 27.70 32.80
N GLN A 4 27.12 26.55 32.65
CA GLN A 4 26.50 25.38 32.03
C GLN A 4 25.25 25.01 32.83
N THR A 5 24.09 25.18 32.23
CA THR A 5 22.82 24.76 32.80
C THR A 5 22.79 23.23 32.80
N ASN A 6 22.45 22.66 33.95
CA ASN A 6 22.28 21.21 34.12
C ASN A 6 20.81 20.78 34.04
N THR A 7 19.91 21.73 33.88
CA THR A 7 18.46 21.53 33.69
C THR A 7 18.16 21.52 32.20
N ALA A 8 17.27 20.63 31.76
CA ALA A 8 16.87 20.56 30.37
C ALA A 8 16.17 21.85 29.93
N TYR A 9 16.44 22.29 28.70
CA TYR A 9 15.82 23.46 28.09
C TYR A 9 15.97 23.40 26.57
N ALA A 10 15.13 24.18 25.88
CA ALA A 10 15.18 24.31 24.43
C ALA A 10 15.17 25.78 24.00
N THR A 11 15.90 26.11 22.94
CA THR A 11 15.85 27.42 22.29
C THR A 11 14.76 27.45 21.22
N HIS A 12 13.87 28.44 21.30
CA HIS A 12 12.84 28.67 20.30
C HIS A 12 13.15 29.94 19.50
N LEU A 13 13.30 29.79 18.19
CA LEU A 13 13.60 30.86 17.25
C LEU A 13 12.40 31.09 16.33
N THR A 14 12.14 32.34 15.97
CA THR A 14 11.05 32.65 15.05
C THR A 14 11.51 32.45 13.61
N ASN A 15 12.72 32.92 13.29
CA ASN A 15 13.23 32.97 11.93
C ASN A 15 14.64 32.35 11.81
N THR A 16 14.94 31.68 10.69
CA THR A 16 16.27 31.08 10.41
C THR A 16 17.43 32.05 10.57
N SER A 17 17.22 33.35 10.31
CA SER A 17 18.24 34.41 10.48
C SER A 17 18.72 34.56 11.94
N GLU A 18 17.87 34.25 12.92
CA GLU A 18 18.20 34.34 14.35
C GLU A 18 19.24 33.30 14.78
N LEU A 19 19.37 32.20 14.03
CA LEU A 19 20.28 31.11 14.36
C LEU A 19 21.75 31.56 14.38
N SER A 20 22.11 32.53 13.53
CA SER A 20 23.46 33.11 13.48
C SER A 20 23.93 33.71 14.82
N ALA A 21 23.00 34.22 15.64
CA ALA A 21 23.31 34.80 16.96
C ALA A 21 23.70 33.76 18.03
N TYR A 22 23.52 32.47 17.72
CA TYR A 22 23.85 31.33 18.59
C TYR A 22 25.15 30.64 18.23
N VAL A 23 25.89 31.11 17.21
CA VAL A 23 27.19 30.51 16.85
C VAL A 23 28.13 30.56 18.05
N GLY A 24 28.66 29.40 18.43
CA GLY A 24 29.49 29.21 19.62
C GLY A 24 28.73 29.06 20.94
N LYS A 25 27.39 29.01 20.92
CA LYS A 25 26.52 28.88 22.11
C LYS A 25 25.78 27.55 22.15
N GLU A 26 25.34 27.18 23.34
CA GLU A 26 24.45 26.04 23.56
C GLU A 26 23.02 26.36 23.10
N LEU A 27 22.46 25.51 22.26
CA LEU A 27 21.08 25.58 21.77
C LEU A 27 20.10 24.91 22.73
N GLY A 28 20.56 23.89 23.47
CA GLY A 28 19.72 23.25 24.47
C GLY A 28 20.31 21.98 25.04
N LEU A 29 19.58 21.47 26.03
CA LEU A 29 19.90 20.25 26.76
C LEU A 29 18.63 19.43 26.91
N THR A 30 18.65 18.16 26.51
CA THR A 30 17.47 17.29 26.63
C THR A 30 17.28 16.77 28.05
N GLU A 31 16.07 16.29 28.34
CA GLU A 31 15.80 15.41 29.46
C GLU A 31 16.61 14.09 29.35
N TRP A 32 16.75 13.41 30.49
CA TRP A 32 17.35 12.07 30.54
C TRP A 32 16.42 11.04 29.92
N MET A 33 16.92 10.30 28.93
CA MET A 33 16.21 9.27 28.20
C MET A 33 16.81 7.89 28.46
N PRO A 34 16.00 6.84 28.63
CA PRO A 34 16.51 5.50 28.87
C PRO A 34 17.00 4.83 27.57
N ILE A 35 18.10 4.08 27.68
CA ILE A 35 18.52 3.08 26.69
C ILE A 35 18.05 1.72 27.19
N THR A 36 16.88 1.28 26.70
CA THR A 36 16.30 -0.01 27.07
C THR A 36 16.83 -1.13 26.17
N GLN A 37 16.76 -2.38 26.66
CA GLN A 37 17.08 -3.54 25.84
C GLN A 37 16.21 -3.61 24.58
N GLN A 38 14.93 -3.26 24.69
CA GLN A 38 14.02 -3.21 23.55
C GLN A 38 14.53 -2.25 22.46
N ARG A 39 15.01 -1.05 22.83
CA ARG A 39 15.59 -0.11 21.87
C ARG A 39 16.83 -0.67 21.19
N ILE A 40 17.68 -1.38 21.93
CA ILE A 40 18.87 -2.04 21.39
C ILE A 40 18.47 -3.13 20.40
N ASN A 41 17.51 -3.99 20.75
CA ASN A 41 17.01 -5.06 19.89
C ASN A 41 16.36 -4.50 18.61
N THR A 42 15.50 -3.49 18.72
CA THR A 42 14.90 -2.84 17.54
C THR A 42 15.94 -2.25 16.60
N PHE A 43 17.04 -1.71 17.13
CA PHE A 43 18.13 -1.24 16.29
C PHE A 43 18.90 -2.38 15.63
N ALA A 44 19.14 -3.49 16.35
CA ALA A 44 19.73 -4.69 15.78
C ALA A 44 18.86 -5.26 14.65
N ASP A 45 17.54 -5.34 14.84
CA ASP A 45 16.59 -5.79 13.81
C ASP A 45 16.65 -4.90 12.56
N ALA A 46 16.75 -3.58 12.75
CA ALA A 46 16.78 -2.61 11.65
C ALA A 46 18.11 -2.56 10.89
N THR A 47 19.21 -2.99 11.52
CA THR A 47 20.56 -2.94 10.94
C THR A 47 21.16 -4.30 10.64
N GLU A 48 20.44 -5.36 10.99
CA GLU A 48 20.86 -6.76 10.90
C GLU A 48 22.14 -7.08 11.71
N ASP A 49 22.51 -6.22 12.66
CA ASP A 49 23.65 -6.44 13.55
C ASP A 49 23.23 -7.14 14.86
N PHE A 50 23.27 -8.47 14.82
CA PHE A 50 22.90 -9.34 15.93
C PHE A 50 24.10 -9.80 16.78
N GLN A 51 25.20 -9.05 16.81
CA GLN A 51 26.30 -9.38 17.72
C GLN A 51 25.80 -9.56 19.15
N TRP A 52 26.19 -10.67 19.78
CA TRP A 52 25.66 -11.09 21.08
C TRP A 52 25.86 -10.05 22.20
N ILE A 53 26.86 -9.16 22.08
CA ILE A 53 27.07 -8.04 23.01
C ILE A 53 25.91 -7.03 23.02
N HIS A 54 25.10 -7.00 21.96
CA HIS A 54 23.92 -6.14 21.83
C HIS A 54 22.65 -6.85 22.28
N THR A 55 22.45 -8.11 21.87
CA THR A 55 21.14 -8.78 21.90
C THR A 55 21.03 -9.89 22.96
N ASP A 56 22.14 -10.51 23.35
CA ASP A 56 22.14 -11.67 24.26
C ASP A 56 22.45 -11.24 25.70
N VAL A 57 21.39 -11.12 26.49
CA VAL A 57 21.45 -10.63 27.88
C VAL A 57 22.20 -11.61 28.79
N GLU A 58 21.94 -12.91 28.66
CA GLU A 58 22.54 -13.94 29.52
C GLU A 58 24.03 -14.12 29.23
N ARG A 59 24.37 -14.18 27.94
CA ARG A 59 25.77 -14.27 27.49
C ARG A 59 26.54 -13.00 27.83
N SER A 60 25.91 -11.83 27.73
CA SER A 60 26.53 -10.56 28.14
C SER A 60 26.75 -10.49 29.65
N ALA A 61 25.81 -10.92 30.48
CA ALA A 61 26.00 -10.97 31.93
C ALA A 61 27.19 -11.87 32.32
N THR A 62 27.37 -12.97 31.58
CA THR A 62 28.42 -13.96 31.87
C THR A 62 29.78 -13.53 31.33
N PHE A 63 29.87 -13.21 30.03
CA PHE A 63 31.13 -13.11 29.30
C PHE A 63 31.53 -11.70 28.90
N SER A 64 30.61 -10.72 28.87
CA SER A 64 30.96 -9.34 28.52
C SER A 64 31.78 -8.69 29.63
N PRO A 65 32.83 -7.89 29.31
CA PRO A 65 33.53 -7.08 30.31
C PRO A 65 32.61 -6.03 30.96
N TYR A 66 31.49 -5.68 30.30
CA TYR A 66 30.51 -4.72 30.80
C TYR A 66 29.42 -5.35 31.67
N LYS A 67 29.34 -6.70 31.72
CA LYS A 67 28.33 -7.48 32.48
C LYS A 67 26.87 -7.14 32.15
N LYS A 68 26.66 -6.42 31.06
CA LYS A 68 25.38 -6.03 30.46
C LYS A 68 25.58 -5.97 28.96
N THR A 69 24.47 -6.07 28.23
CA THR A 69 24.44 -5.71 26.81
C THR A 69 24.80 -4.23 26.65
N VAL A 70 25.38 -3.90 25.50
CA VAL A 70 25.83 -2.55 25.15
C VAL A 70 25.05 -2.12 23.91
N ALA A 71 24.58 -0.88 23.85
CA ALA A 71 23.99 -0.32 22.65
C ALA A 71 25.07 -0.11 21.58
N HIS A 72 24.75 -0.40 20.32
CA HIS A 72 25.63 -0.10 19.20
C HIS A 72 25.94 1.42 19.16
N GLY A 73 27.17 1.82 18.82
CA GLY A 73 27.55 3.24 18.74
C GLY A 73 26.64 4.04 17.79
N PHE A 74 26.34 3.45 16.62
CA PHE A 74 25.39 4.04 15.68
C PHE A 74 23.95 4.18 16.20
N LEU A 75 23.52 3.40 17.19
CA LEU A 75 22.25 3.66 17.87
C LEU A 75 22.33 5.01 18.60
N MET A 76 23.41 5.29 19.32
CA MET A 76 23.60 6.59 19.98
C MET A 76 23.65 7.73 18.97
N LEU A 77 24.39 7.56 17.89
CA LEU A 77 24.46 8.55 16.82
C LEU A 77 23.09 8.80 16.16
N SER A 78 22.28 7.76 15.97
CA SER A 78 20.92 7.90 15.39
C SER A 78 19.98 8.74 16.26
N MET A 79 20.28 8.91 17.56
CA MET A 79 19.51 9.78 18.44
C MET A 79 19.80 11.27 18.21
N ALA A 80 20.77 11.63 17.36
CA ALA A 80 21.11 13.03 17.05
C ALA A 80 19.90 13.83 16.58
N SER A 81 19.09 13.29 15.66
CA SER A 81 17.89 13.99 15.17
C SER A 81 16.90 14.27 16.30
N LYS A 82 16.62 13.28 17.15
CA LYS A 82 15.71 13.49 18.30
C LYS A 82 16.27 14.54 19.26
N VAL A 83 17.56 14.44 19.59
CA VAL A 83 18.23 15.39 20.49
C VAL A 83 18.18 16.81 19.92
N SER A 84 18.42 16.98 18.62
CA SER A 84 18.33 18.29 17.96
C SER A 84 16.90 18.85 18.01
N TYR A 85 15.88 18.03 17.71
CA TYR A 85 14.48 18.49 17.76
C TYR A 85 13.97 18.81 19.16
N ASP A 86 14.49 18.12 20.19
CA ASP A 86 14.14 18.37 21.59
C ASP A 86 14.86 19.59 22.18
N THR A 87 15.93 20.09 21.52
CA THR A 87 16.77 21.18 22.04
C THR A 87 16.57 22.51 21.33
N PHE A 88 16.10 22.55 20.09
CA PHE A 88 15.70 23.82 19.49
C PHE A 88 14.66 23.67 18.38
N SER A 89 13.97 24.77 18.10
CA SER A 89 13.02 24.86 16.99
C SER A 89 13.11 26.22 16.31
N ILE A 90 12.84 26.23 15.01
CA ILE A 90 12.70 27.46 14.22
C ILE A 90 11.32 27.44 13.56
N GLU A 91 10.50 28.47 13.79
CA GLU A 91 9.10 28.47 13.34
C GLU A 91 8.95 28.53 11.82
N ASN A 92 9.76 29.33 11.13
CA ASN A 92 9.71 29.56 9.68
C ASN A 92 10.42 28.49 8.83
N VAL A 93 10.75 27.32 9.40
CA VAL A 93 11.43 26.25 8.66
C VAL A 93 10.42 25.29 8.08
N ALA A 94 10.39 25.22 6.75
CA ALA A 94 9.50 24.32 6.03
C ALA A 94 10.06 22.90 5.88
N MET A 95 11.39 22.75 5.83
CA MET A 95 12.05 21.45 5.69
C MET A 95 13.44 21.50 6.32
N GLY A 96 13.72 20.53 7.19
CA GLY A 96 15.06 20.28 7.73
C GLY A 96 15.63 19.00 7.12
N VAL A 97 16.84 19.08 6.56
CA VAL A 97 17.55 17.94 5.99
C VAL A 97 18.80 17.69 6.82
N ASN A 98 18.96 16.45 7.30
CA ASN A 98 20.26 15.97 7.78
C ASN A 98 21.19 15.87 6.56
N TYR A 99 22.22 16.70 6.54
CA TYR A 99 23.13 16.83 5.41
C TYR A 99 24.45 16.06 5.60
N GLY A 100 24.72 15.55 6.81
CA GLY A 100 25.88 14.70 7.07
C GLY A 100 26.54 14.94 8.43
N LEU A 101 27.75 14.44 8.55
CA LEU A 101 28.57 14.48 9.76
C LEU A 101 30.01 14.83 9.38
N ASP A 102 30.62 15.78 10.09
CA ASP A 102 32.05 16.08 9.92
C ASP A 102 32.92 15.18 10.79
N LYS A 103 32.44 14.85 11.99
CA LYS A 103 33.21 14.10 12.98
C LYS A 103 32.31 13.34 13.92
N VAL A 104 32.68 12.10 14.24
CA VAL A 104 32.02 11.27 15.25
C VAL A 104 33.05 10.51 16.07
N ARG A 105 32.82 10.41 17.38
CA ARG A 105 33.61 9.58 18.30
C ARG A 105 32.69 8.89 19.30
N PHE A 106 33.07 7.70 19.74
CA PHE A 106 32.37 6.91 20.77
C PHE A 106 33.27 6.65 21.98
N PRO A 107 33.41 7.62 22.92
CA PRO A 107 34.40 7.52 23.99
C PRO A 107 34.05 6.55 25.12
N ASN A 108 32.78 6.15 25.24
CA ASN A 108 32.30 5.29 26.32
C ASN A 108 31.23 4.31 25.80
N ALA A 109 31.15 3.12 26.43
CA ALA A 109 30.17 2.10 26.08
C ALA A 109 28.83 2.38 26.77
N THR A 110 27.74 2.40 25.99
CA THR A 110 26.39 2.63 26.51
C THR A 110 25.75 1.32 26.94
N LYS A 111 25.73 1.05 28.25
CA LYS A 111 25.19 -0.20 28.80
C LYS A 111 23.65 -0.17 28.79
N SER A 112 23.01 -1.31 28.55
CA SER A 112 21.54 -1.42 28.65
C SER A 112 21.04 -1.04 30.06
N GLY A 113 19.95 -0.28 30.10
CA GLY A 113 19.34 0.28 31.31
C GLY A 113 19.96 1.59 31.80
N THR A 114 20.95 2.16 31.12
CA THR A 114 21.45 3.51 31.45
C THR A 114 20.56 4.60 30.88
N PHE A 115 20.76 5.83 31.36
CA PHE A 115 20.11 7.03 30.82
C PHE A 115 21.14 7.88 30.07
N PHE A 116 20.73 8.47 28.96
CA PHE A 116 21.52 9.43 28.20
C PHE A 116 20.76 10.75 28.04
N ARG A 117 21.47 11.85 27.82
CA ARG A 117 20.89 13.11 27.37
C ARG A 117 21.78 13.75 26.32
N GLY A 118 21.21 14.59 25.49
CA GLY A 118 21.93 15.30 24.45
C GLY A 118 22.12 16.76 24.82
N ARG A 119 23.36 17.23 24.75
CA ARG A 119 23.71 18.65 24.80
C ARG A 119 24.04 19.11 23.39
N VAL A 120 23.37 20.16 22.93
CA VAL A 120 23.49 20.65 21.55
C VAL A 120 24.01 22.07 21.55
N SER A 121 25.03 22.34 20.75
CA SER A 121 25.59 23.68 20.55
C SER A 121 25.70 23.98 19.07
N LEU A 122 25.55 25.24 18.69
CA LEU A 122 25.78 25.66 17.31
C LEU A 122 27.25 25.98 17.11
N LEU A 123 27.88 25.36 16.11
CA LEU A 123 29.30 25.54 15.81
C LEU A 123 29.50 26.52 14.66
N GLU A 124 28.75 26.33 13.57
CA GLU A 124 28.86 27.13 12.34
C GLU A 124 27.48 27.31 11.72
N CYS A 125 27.31 28.38 10.95
CA CYS A 125 26.04 28.73 10.35
C CYS A 125 26.27 29.63 9.12
N ASP A 126 25.80 29.18 7.96
CA ASP A 126 25.98 29.83 6.66
C ASP A 126 24.62 30.00 5.97
N GLU A 127 24.33 31.20 5.48
CA GLU A 127 23.15 31.43 4.64
C GLU A 127 23.34 30.74 3.27
N ILE A 128 22.27 30.10 2.79
CA ILE A 128 22.22 29.51 1.46
C ILE A 128 20.98 29.99 0.73
N LYS A 129 20.90 29.77 -0.58
CA LYS A 129 19.71 30.14 -1.36
C LYS A 129 18.48 29.39 -0.81
N GLY A 130 17.53 30.14 -0.25
CA GLY A 130 16.26 29.61 0.27
C GLY A 130 16.33 29.00 1.67
N GLY A 131 17.42 29.18 2.42
CA GLY A 131 17.55 28.59 3.74
C GLY A 131 18.88 28.88 4.44
N ILE A 132 19.22 28.03 5.40
CA ILE A 132 20.44 28.13 6.17
C ILE A 132 21.07 26.75 6.34
N LYS A 133 22.38 26.65 6.13
CA LYS A 133 23.18 25.46 6.43
C LYS A 133 23.90 25.70 7.75
N TYR A 134 23.86 24.72 8.64
CA TYR A 134 24.47 24.88 9.96
C TYR A 134 25.07 23.59 10.47
N LYS A 135 26.06 23.76 11.35
CA LYS A 135 26.79 22.67 12.00
C LYS A 135 26.54 22.74 13.50
N MET A 136 26.14 21.61 14.08
CA MET A 136 25.91 21.47 15.51
C MET A 136 26.92 20.52 16.15
N GLY A 137 27.39 20.87 17.33
CA GLY A 137 28.06 19.94 18.22
C GLY A 137 27.01 19.23 19.08
N ILE A 138 27.00 17.91 19.07
CA ILE A 138 26.11 17.09 19.90
C ILE A 138 26.96 16.21 20.81
N VAL A 139 26.76 16.35 22.12
CA VAL A 139 27.39 15.52 23.14
C VAL A 139 26.31 14.67 23.81
N PHE A 140 26.43 13.35 23.67
CA PHE A 140 25.53 12.38 24.31
C PHE A 140 26.11 11.99 25.67
N GLU A 141 25.70 12.70 26.71
CA GLU A 141 26.11 12.45 28.10
C GLU A 141 25.43 11.17 28.62
N LEU A 142 26.13 10.41 29.46
CA LEU A 142 25.59 9.25 30.17
C LEU A 142 25.44 9.55 31.65
N LYS A 143 24.30 9.17 32.23
CA LYS A 143 23.99 9.49 33.62
C LYS A 143 24.95 8.75 34.55
N GLY A 144 25.73 9.51 35.33
CA GLY A 144 26.68 8.97 36.29
C GLY A 144 28.02 8.52 35.69
N GLU A 145 28.34 8.93 34.46
CA GLU A 145 29.60 8.60 33.78
C GLU A 145 30.31 9.89 33.37
N ASP A 146 31.64 9.95 33.54
CA ASP A 146 32.44 11.14 33.19
C ASP A 146 32.65 11.31 31.68
N LYS A 147 32.62 10.20 30.94
CA LYS A 147 32.82 10.18 29.49
C LYS A 147 31.48 10.02 28.76
N PRO A 148 31.23 10.81 27.70
CA PRO A 148 30.00 10.69 26.92
C PRO A 148 29.98 9.40 26.10
N ALA A 149 28.79 8.95 25.75
CA ALA A 149 28.58 7.84 24.84
C ALA A 149 29.06 8.16 23.41
N CYS A 150 28.75 9.37 22.95
CA CYS A 150 29.02 9.83 21.59
C CYS A 150 29.27 11.34 21.59
N VAL A 151 30.18 11.79 20.73
CA VAL A 151 30.39 13.20 20.41
C VAL A 151 30.38 13.33 18.89
N ALA A 152 29.50 14.17 18.36
CA ALA A 152 29.29 14.31 16.92
C ALA A 152 29.22 15.79 16.48
N GLU A 153 29.75 16.08 15.29
CA GLU A 153 29.56 17.34 14.58
C GLU A 153 28.59 17.08 13.42
N PHE A 154 27.35 17.54 13.58
CA PHE A 154 26.21 17.22 12.75
C PHE A 154 25.86 18.38 11.83
N ILE A 155 25.70 18.12 10.53
CA ILE A 155 25.41 19.15 9.54
C ILE A 155 23.94 19.04 9.14
N ALA A 156 23.24 20.16 9.17
CA ALA A 156 21.86 20.24 8.73
C ALA A 156 21.64 21.43 7.80
N ILE A 157 20.63 21.31 6.94
CA ILE A 157 20.11 22.41 6.14
C ILE A 157 18.65 22.62 6.52
N ALA A 158 18.29 23.86 6.84
CA ALA A 158 16.92 24.27 7.07
C ALA A 158 16.47 25.22 5.95
N TYR A 159 15.45 24.82 5.19
CA TYR A 159 14.84 25.65 4.16
C TYR A 159 13.72 26.48 4.76
N ALA A 160 13.72 27.78 4.47
CA ALA A 160 12.69 28.69 4.93
C ALA A 160 11.40 28.48 4.12
N GLY A 161 10.24 28.56 4.78
CA GLY A 161 8.92 28.47 4.13
C GLY A 161 7.78 28.65 5.14
N PRO A 162 6.51 28.41 4.76
CA PRO A 162 5.37 28.59 5.65
C PRO A 162 5.56 27.75 6.93
N GLY A 163 5.24 28.32 8.09
CA GLY A 163 5.60 27.75 9.39
C GLY A 163 4.84 26.47 9.71
N LYS A 164 5.29 25.70 10.72
CA LYS A 164 4.70 24.39 11.08
C LYS A 164 3.18 24.41 11.23
N LYS A 165 2.56 25.49 11.72
CA LYS A 165 1.08 25.63 11.82
C LYS A 165 0.39 25.78 10.46
N GLU A 166 0.99 26.50 9.52
CA GLU A 166 0.48 26.61 8.14
C GLU A 166 0.71 25.31 7.38
N GLN A 167 1.86 24.66 7.59
CA GLN A 167 2.10 23.32 7.09
C GLN A 167 1.17 22.29 7.70
N GLN A 168 0.77 22.44 8.97
CA GLN A 168 -0.21 21.56 9.61
C GLN A 168 -1.62 21.81 9.05
N ALA A 169 -2.00 23.06 8.74
CA ALA A 169 -3.23 23.33 8.00
C ALA A 169 -3.21 22.75 6.56
N ILE A 170 -2.03 22.72 5.92
CA ILE A 170 -1.83 22.09 4.60
C ILE A 170 -1.72 20.55 4.71
N ALA A 171 -1.18 20.02 5.82
CA ALA A 171 -1.02 18.59 6.11
C ALA A 171 -2.32 17.96 6.64
N ASP A 172 -3.15 18.70 7.38
CA ASP A 172 -4.52 18.33 7.72
C ASP A 172 -5.38 18.32 6.44
N ALA A 173 -5.01 19.10 5.42
CA ALA A 173 -5.56 18.98 4.07
C ALA A 173 -4.92 17.86 3.23
N THR A 174 -3.84 17.20 3.70
CA THR A 174 -3.09 16.13 2.99
C THR A 174 -2.68 14.97 3.91
N GLU A 175 -3.57 14.57 4.82
CA GLU A 175 -3.37 13.46 5.75
C GLU A 175 -3.04 12.16 4.96
N LYS A 176 -2.14 11.31 5.50
CA LYS A 176 -2.03 9.90 5.04
C LYS A 176 -3.45 9.35 5.01
N PRO A 177 -3.90 8.66 3.94
CA PRO A 177 -5.28 8.22 3.89
C PRO A 177 -5.52 7.33 5.10
N LYS A 178 -6.43 7.76 5.98
CA LYS A 178 -7.33 6.84 6.68
C LYS A 178 -7.67 5.78 5.64
N GLU A 179 -7.42 4.49 5.90
CA GLU A 179 -7.70 3.45 4.92
C GLU A 179 -9.09 3.71 4.32
N SER A 180 -9.12 4.13 3.05
CA SER A 180 -10.36 4.58 2.44
C SER A 180 -11.37 3.45 2.55
N ASP A 181 -12.47 3.71 3.22
CA ASP A 181 -13.53 2.75 3.43
C ASP A 181 -14.39 2.57 2.17
N THR A 182 -14.07 3.27 1.06
CA THR A 182 -14.75 3.15 -0.23
C THR A 182 -14.64 1.76 -0.87
N VAL A 183 -13.63 0.98 -0.49
CA VAL A 183 -13.51 -0.45 -0.80
C VAL A 183 -12.94 -1.20 0.40
N LEU A 184 -13.65 -2.23 0.84
CA LEU A 184 -13.27 -3.11 1.95
C LEU A 184 -12.59 -4.38 1.41
N LEU A 185 -11.65 -4.91 2.18
CA LEU A 185 -11.00 -6.20 1.93
C LEU A 185 -11.13 -7.08 3.17
N GLU A 186 -11.73 -8.26 3.00
CA GLU A 186 -11.80 -9.31 4.02
C GLU A 186 -11.09 -10.57 3.50
N LYS A 187 -10.30 -11.23 4.36
CA LYS A 187 -9.66 -12.50 4.03
C LYS A 187 -10.40 -13.65 4.71
N GLN A 188 -10.96 -14.56 3.93
CA GLN A 188 -11.60 -15.78 4.40
C GLN A 188 -10.78 -17.00 3.96
N GLY A 189 -9.80 -17.39 4.79
CA GLY A 189 -8.84 -18.41 4.43
C GLY A 189 -8.02 -17.99 3.21
N ASN A 190 -8.13 -18.75 2.12
CA ASN A 190 -7.44 -18.47 0.86
C ASN A 190 -8.28 -17.63 -0.13
N ILE A 191 -9.39 -17.04 0.32
CA ILE A 191 -10.28 -16.22 -0.50
C ILE A 191 -10.20 -14.76 -0.03
N ALA A 192 -10.01 -13.83 -0.96
CA ALA A 192 -10.15 -12.40 -0.70
C ALA A 192 -11.56 -11.95 -1.12
N VAL A 193 -12.33 -11.39 -0.19
CA VAL A 193 -13.63 -10.78 -0.45
C VAL A 193 -13.43 -9.27 -0.50
N VAL A 194 -13.70 -8.67 -1.66
CA VAL A 194 -13.54 -7.24 -1.95
C VAL A 194 -14.92 -6.63 -2.11
N THR A 195 -15.25 -5.65 -1.27
CA THR A 195 -16.59 -5.04 -1.25
C THR A 195 -16.48 -3.56 -1.60
N LEU A 196 -17.09 -3.15 -2.72
CA LEU A 196 -17.30 -1.73 -3.03
C LEU A 196 -18.24 -1.15 -1.97
N ASN A 197 -17.81 -0.11 -1.24
CA ASN A 197 -18.47 0.30 0.00
C ASN A 197 -18.77 1.80 0.01
N ARG A 198 -19.69 2.20 -0.89
CA ARG A 198 -20.40 3.48 -0.85
C ARG A 198 -21.90 3.21 -1.00
N PRO A 199 -22.54 2.45 -0.09
CA PRO A 199 -23.89 1.93 -0.28
C PRO A 199 -24.94 3.05 -0.46
N ASP A 200 -24.78 4.18 0.23
CA ASP A 200 -25.68 5.35 0.13
C ASP A 200 -25.66 6.02 -1.25
N ARG A 201 -24.61 5.75 -2.04
CA ARG A 201 -24.44 6.22 -3.41
C ARG A 201 -24.42 5.06 -4.40
N TYR A 202 -25.00 3.92 -4.05
CA TYR A 202 -25.02 2.70 -4.87
C TYR A 202 -23.64 2.33 -5.42
N ASN A 203 -22.58 2.51 -4.62
CA ASN A 203 -21.20 2.21 -4.98
C ASN A 203 -20.73 2.91 -6.26
N ALA A 204 -21.16 4.16 -6.47
CA ALA A 204 -20.69 4.99 -7.57
C ALA A 204 -19.15 5.12 -7.52
N VAL A 205 -18.54 5.06 -8.69
CA VAL A 205 -17.10 4.97 -8.91
C VAL A 205 -16.48 6.37 -8.89
N THR A 206 -15.67 6.63 -7.87
CA THR A 206 -14.81 7.81 -7.74
C THR A 206 -13.36 7.44 -7.98
N ASP A 207 -12.50 8.43 -8.19
CA ASP A 207 -11.04 8.24 -8.27
C ASP A 207 -10.48 7.54 -7.01
N GLU A 208 -10.96 7.93 -5.83
CA GLU A 208 -10.60 7.29 -4.57
C GLU A 208 -10.94 5.79 -4.55
N LEU A 209 -12.16 5.43 -4.98
CA LEU A 209 -12.61 4.04 -5.06
C LEU A 209 -11.74 3.24 -6.02
N VAL A 210 -11.43 3.77 -7.22
CA VAL A 210 -10.59 3.07 -8.20
C VAL A 210 -9.16 2.92 -7.71
N LYS A 211 -8.58 3.95 -7.09
CA LYS A 211 -7.24 3.89 -6.49
C LYS A 211 -7.17 2.84 -5.38
N ARG A 212 -8.17 2.81 -4.49
CA ARG A 212 -8.28 1.81 -3.40
C ARG A 212 -8.44 0.40 -3.97
N LEU A 213 -9.30 0.20 -4.97
CA LEU A 213 -9.47 -1.09 -5.63
C LEU A 213 -8.18 -1.57 -6.31
N ASN A 214 -7.48 -0.70 -7.03
CA ASN A 214 -6.18 -1.02 -7.62
C ASN A 214 -5.14 -1.43 -6.58
N ALA A 215 -5.07 -0.71 -5.45
CA ALA A 215 -4.17 -1.04 -4.35
C ALA A 215 -4.49 -2.41 -3.75
N ILE A 216 -5.78 -2.72 -3.54
CA ILE A 216 -6.23 -4.02 -3.05
C ILE A 216 -5.87 -5.15 -4.03
N ILE A 217 -6.13 -4.99 -5.32
CA ILE A 217 -5.77 -6.01 -6.33
C ILE A 217 -4.25 -6.22 -6.40
N SER A 218 -3.46 -5.15 -6.25
CA SER A 218 -2.01 -5.23 -6.17
C SER A 218 -1.53 -6.00 -4.93
N ALA A 219 -2.12 -5.73 -3.76
CA ALA A 219 -1.83 -6.47 -2.54
C ALA A 219 -2.22 -7.96 -2.67
N ILE A 220 -3.39 -8.24 -3.24
CA ILE A 220 -3.83 -9.62 -3.53
C ILE A 220 -2.86 -10.32 -4.46
N ARG A 221 -2.35 -9.66 -5.50
CA ARG A 221 -1.39 -10.26 -6.45
C ARG A 221 -0.15 -10.80 -5.74
N ASN A 222 0.37 -10.07 -4.76
CA ASN A 222 1.60 -10.39 -4.06
C ASN A 222 1.41 -11.34 -2.86
N ASP A 223 0.17 -11.60 -2.45
CA ASP A 223 -0.14 -12.50 -1.33
C ASP A 223 -0.36 -13.94 -1.82
N SER A 224 0.64 -14.81 -1.66
CA SER A 224 0.57 -16.22 -2.08
C SER A 224 -0.46 -17.06 -1.30
N GLN A 225 -0.95 -16.58 -0.14
CA GLN A 225 -2.01 -17.27 0.61
C GLN A 225 -3.39 -17.10 -0.03
N ILE A 226 -3.62 -16.00 -0.74
CA ILE A 226 -4.87 -15.78 -1.48
C ILE A 226 -4.81 -16.53 -2.81
N ARG A 227 -5.83 -17.35 -3.09
CA ARG A 227 -5.94 -18.17 -4.29
C ARG A 227 -7.12 -17.81 -5.18
N ALA A 228 -8.13 -17.09 -4.67
CA ALA A 228 -9.25 -16.59 -5.46
C ALA A 228 -9.80 -15.29 -4.85
N VAL A 229 -10.52 -14.52 -5.67
CA VAL A 229 -11.10 -13.22 -5.29
C VAL A 229 -12.60 -13.25 -5.53
N VAL A 230 -13.38 -12.73 -4.59
CA VAL A 230 -14.79 -12.40 -4.76
C VAL A 230 -14.94 -10.89 -4.73
N ILE A 231 -15.64 -10.29 -5.69
CA ILE A 231 -15.92 -8.85 -5.72
C ILE A 231 -17.44 -8.63 -5.63
N THR A 232 -17.90 -7.77 -4.74
CA THR A 232 -19.32 -7.43 -4.56
C THR A 232 -19.52 -5.95 -4.21
N GLY A 233 -20.77 -5.48 -4.17
CA GLY A 233 -21.12 -4.15 -3.68
C GLY A 233 -21.83 -4.20 -2.33
N ALA A 234 -21.59 -3.23 -1.46
CA ALA A 234 -22.37 -3.04 -0.25
C ALA A 234 -23.77 -2.51 -0.57
N GLY A 235 -24.77 -2.92 0.20
CA GLY A 235 -26.14 -2.42 0.07
C GLY A 235 -26.90 -2.98 -1.14
N LYS A 236 -27.70 -2.12 -1.79
CA LYS A 236 -28.74 -2.54 -2.76
C LYS A 236 -28.26 -2.74 -4.20
N GLY A 237 -26.99 -2.51 -4.49
CA GLY A 237 -26.49 -2.55 -5.85
C GLY A 237 -25.00 -2.85 -5.91
N PHE A 238 -24.57 -3.37 -7.06
CA PHE A 238 -23.15 -3.63 -7.29
C PHE A 238 -22.40 -2.32 -7.47
N SER A 239 -22.75 -1.53 -8.49
CA SER A 239 -22.23 -0.18 -8.72
C SER A 239 -23.09 0.58 -9.72
N ALA A 240 -23.41 1.84 -9.41
CA ALA A 240 -24.17 2.74 -10.30
C ALA A 240 -23.33 3.38 -11.43
N GLY A 241 -22.05 3.05 -11.54
CA GLY A 241 -21.14 3.64 -12.54
C GLY A 241 -20.40 4.85 -12.01
N ALA A 242 -19.87 5.70 -12.88
CA ALA A 242 -19.07 6.85 -12.49
C ALA A 242 -19.90 7.82 -11.63
N ASP A 243 -19.27 8.40 -10.61
CA ASP A 243 -19.93 9.36 -9.74
C ASP A 243 -20.33 10.63 -10.53
N MET A 244 -21.62 10.98 -10.47
CA MET A 244 -22.18 12.09 -11.24
C MET A 244 -21.54 13.44 -10.88
N GLU A 245 -20.99 13.58 -9.68
CA GLU A 245 -20.32 14.81 -9.23
C GLU A 245 -18.98 15.07 -9.95
N SER A 246 -18.45 14.09 -10.67
CA SER A 246 -17.24 14.23 -11.49
C SER A 246 -17.50 14.85 -12.88
N PHE A 247 -18.74 14.73 -13.40
CA PHE A 247 -19.08 15.22 -14.73
C PHE A 247 -19.21 16.74 -14.78
N GLY A 248 -18.74 17.34 -15.88
CA GLY A 248 -18.78 18.80 -16.11
C GLY A 248 -17.69 19.60 -15.40
N LYS A 249 -16.82 18.96 -14.62
CA LYS A 249 -15.68 19.58 -13.92
C LYS A 249 -14.31 19.24 -14.52
N VAL A 250 -14.28 18.29 -15.45
CA VAL A 250 -13.06 17.68 -15.99
C VAL A 250 -12.93 18.10 -17.46
N SER A 251 -11.73 18.48 -17.90
CA SER A 251 -11.49 18.80 -19.32
C SER A 251 -11.55 17.53 -20.19
N PRO A 252 -11.81 17.64 -21.50
CA PRO A 252 -11.75 16.49 -22.41
C PRO A 252 -10.40 15.74 -22.34
N GLU A 253 -9.30 16.48 -22.24
CA GLU A 253 -7.94 15.95 -22.12
C GLU A 253 -7.74 15.15 -20.83
N ASP A 254 -8.18 15.71 -19.69
CA ASP A 254 -8.13 15.01 -18.39
C ASP A 254 -8.99 13.74 -18.41
N GLY A 255 -10.17 13.80 -19.05
CA GLY A 255 -11.04 12.63 -19.22
C GLY A 255 -10.37 11.52 -20.03
N ARG A 256 -9.71 11.87 -21.14
CA ARG A 256 -8.90 10.93 -21.94
C ARG A 256 -7.76 10.34 -21.13
N GLU A 257 -7.03 11.18 -20.38
CA GLU A 257 -5.92 10.72 -19.54
C GLU A 257 -6.43 9.75 -18.47
N TYR A 258 -7.53 10.07 -17.80
CA TYR A 258 -8.11 9.21 -16.77
C TYR A 258 -8.52 7.83 -17.32
N ILE A 259 -9.12 7.77 -18.52
CA ILE A 259 -9.47 6.50 -19.18
C ILE A 259 -8.22 5.67 -19.48
N THR A 260 -7.17 6.30 -20.02
CA THR A 260 -5.95 5.61 -20.48
C THR A 260 -4.93 5.32 -19.37
N THR A 261 -5.06 5.93 -18.21
CA THR A 261 -4.16 5.71 -17.07
C THR A 261 -4.85 4.98 -15.94
N VAL A 262 -6.02 5.42 -15.49
CA VAL A 262 -6.69 4.90 -14.29
C VAL A 262 -7.55 3.68 -14.61
N TYR A 263 -8.50 3.80 -15.54
CA TYR A 263 -9.38 2.68 -15.91
C TYR A 263 -8.63 1.57 -16.66
N GLN A 264 -7.73 1.93 -17.59
CA GLN A 264 -6.89 0.95 -18.27
C GLN A 264 -6.05 0.12 -17.28
N THR A 265 -5.45 0.76 -16.27
CA THR A 265 -4.69 0.06 -15.24
C THR A 265 -5.56 -0.89 -14.43
N LEU A 266 -6.77 -0.47 -14.04
CA LEU A 266 -7.71 -1.32 -13.31
C LEU A 266 -8.07 -2.58 -14.11
N LEU A 267 -8.46 -2.42 -15.38
CA LEU A 267 -8.83 -3.56 -16.21
C LEU A 267 -7.64 -4.48 -16.49
N ARG A 268 -6.47 -3.91 -16.77
CA ARG A 268 -5.24 -4.70 -16.94
C ARG A 268 -4.92 -5.49 -15.68
N ASN A 269 -5.13 -4.91 -14.50
CA ASN A 269 -4.93 -5.59 -13.23
C ASN A 269 -5.87 -6.80 -13.08
N PHE A 270 -7.13 -6.70 -13.50
CA PHE A 270 -8.08 -7.82 -13.47
C PHE A 270 -7.67 -8.94 -14.45
N GLN A 271 -7.36 -8.58 -15.70
CA GLN A 271 -7.00 -9.53 -16.75
C GLN A 271 -5.71 -10.28 -16.44
N THR A 272 -4.69 -9.57 -15.94
CA THR A 272 -3.36 -10.14 -15.66
C THR A 272 -3.24 -10.76 -14.27
N LEU A 273 -4.28 -10.71 -13.44
CA LEU A 273 -4.25 -11.37 -12.13
C LEU A 273 -4.37 -12.88 -12.35
N LYS A 274 -3.33 -13.63 -11.99
CA LYS A 274 -3.26 -15.10 -12.09
C LYS A 274 -4.13 -15.84 -11.05
N LYS A 275 -5.21 -15.20 -10.60
CA LYS A 275 -6.16 -15.70 -9.61
C LYS A 275 -7.56 -15.45 -10.16
N PRO A 276 -8.49 -16.41 -10.04
CA PRO A 276 -9.85 -16.25 -10.51
C PRO A 276 -10.58 -15.18 -9.70
N ILE A 277 -11.32 -14.34 -10.41
CA ILE A 277 -12.14 -13.25 -9.88
C ILE A 277 -13.61 -13.58 -10.14
N ILE A 278 -14.38 -13.73 -9.06
CA ILE A 278 -15.82 -14.01 -9.11
C ILE A 278 -16.57 -12.74 -8.71
N GLY A 279 -17.38 -12.20 -9.60
CA GLY A 279 -18.29 -11.10 -9.32
C GLY A 279 -19.59 -11.59 -8.70
N ALA A 280 -19.85 -11.25 -7.44
CA ALA A 280 -21.15 -11.38 -6.79
C ALA A 280 -21.95 -10.10 -7.02
N ILE A 281 -22.70 -10.06 -8.12
CA ILE A 281 -23.40 -8.86 -8.56
C ILE A 281 -24.73 -8.77 -7.81
N ASN A 282 -24.80 -7.94 -6.78
CA ASN A 282 -25.91 -7.83 -5.81
C ASN A 282 -27.00 -6.81 -6.19
N GLY A 283 -27.12 -6.53 -7.47
CA GLY A 283 -28.07 -5.56 -8.00
C GLY A 283 -27.61 -5.02 -9.35
N THR A 284 -27.95 -3.78 -9.67
CA THR A 284 -27.54 -3.18 -10.95
C THR A 284 -26.03 -2.89 -10.95
N ALA A 285 -25.35 -3.29 -12.02
CA ALA A 285 -24.02 -2.81 -12.39
C ALA A 285 -24.16 -1.90 -13.63
N ALA A 286 -23.93 -0.60 -13.47
CA ALA A 286 -24.16 0.40 -14.51
C ALA A 286 -22.87 1.13 -14.93
N GLY A 287 -22.79 1.58 -16.18
CA GLY A 287 -21.65 2.34 -16.70
C GLY A 287 -20.32 1.61 -16.46
N VAL A 288 -19.30 2.30 -15.93
CA VAL A 288 -18.03 1.66 -15.56
C VAL A 288 -18.17 0.58 -14.47
N GLY A 289 -19.24 0.62 -13.66
CA GLY A 289 -19.60 -0.48 -12.75
C GLY A 289 -19.94 -1.78 -13.51
N ALA A 290 -20.56 -1.66 -14.68
CA ALA A 290 -20.74 -2.80 -15.59
C ALA A 290 -19.40 -3.30 -16.13
N SER A 291 -18.46 -2.41 -16.47
CA SER A 291 -17.10 -2.81 -16.87
C SER A 291 -16.40 -3.61 -15.78
N ILE A 292 -16.48 -3.17 -14.51
CA ILE A 292 -15.89 -3.90 -13.38
C ILE A 292 -16.54 -5.29 -13.22
N ALA A 293 -17.86 -5.38 -13.34
CA ALA A 293 -18.56 -6.67 -13.29
C ALA A 293 -18.12 -7.61 -14.42
N LEU A 294 -18.09 -7.12 -15.66
CA LEU A 294 -17.71 -7.92 -16.84
C LEU A 294 -16.21 -8.23 -16.90
N ALA A 295 -15.37 -7.47 -16.19
CA ALA A 295 -13.94 -7.76 -16.02
C ALA A 295 -13.66 -8.91 -15.04
N CYS A 296 -14.62 -9.29 -14.20
CA CYS A 296 -14.52 -10.51 -13.41
C CYS A 296 -14.47 -11.73 -14.36
N ASP A 297 -13.80 -12.81 -13.96
CA ASP A 297 -13.72 -14.03 -14.79
C ASP A 297 -15.07 -14.75 -14.83
N LEU A 298 -15.77 -14.75 -13.69
CA LEU A 298 -17.07 -15.40 -13.51
C LEU A 298 -18.02 -14.46 -12.78
N ARG A 299 -19.33 -14.62 -12.99
CA ARG A 299 -20.37 -13.80 -12.36
C ARG A 299 -21.51 -14.64 -11.80
N VAL A 300 -21.96 -14.24 -10.63
CA VAL A 300 -23.16 -14.70 -9.94
C VAL A 300 -24.09 -13.51 -9.82
N MET A 301 -25.36 -13.70 -10.19
CA MET A 301 -26.39 -12.67 -10.11
C MET A 301 -27.58 -13.16 -9.30
N THR A 302 -28.45 -12.23 -8.95
CA THR A 302 -29.78 -12.48 -8.37
C THR A 302 -30.87 -12.05 -9.35
N PRO A 303 -32.14 -12.46 -9.18
CA PRO A 303 -33.22 -12.02 -10.06
C PRO A 303 -33.37 -10.49 -10.17
N SER A 304 -33.03 -9.73 -9.12
CA SER A 304 -33.07 -8.25 -9.15
C SER A 304 -31.87 -7.59 -9.84
N SER A 305 -30.81 -8.36 -10.06
CA SER A 305 -29.56 -7.90 -10.66
C SER A 305 -29.71 -7.55 -12.14
N GLY A 306 -28.71 -6.86 -12.68
CA GLY A 306 -28.62 -6.65 -14.13
C GLY A 306 -27.48 -5.73 -14.53
N ILE A 307 -27.23 -5.70 -15.82
CA ILE A 307 -26.19 -4.88 -16.45
C ILE A 307 -26.85 -3.69 -17.16
N LEU A 308 -26.28 -2.50 -17.01
CA LEU A 308 -26.79 -1.29 -17.65
C LEU A 308 -25.65 -0.48 -18.29
N TYR A 309 -25.59 -0.48 -19.62
CA TYR A 309 -24.65 0.36 -20.38
C TYR A 309 -25.23 1.78 -20.55
N ALA A 310 -25.30 2.53 -19.45
CA ALA A 310 -25.99 3.82 -19.37
C ALA A 310 -25.32 4.99 -20.14
N PHE A 311 -24.15 4.78 -20.75
CA PHE A 311 -23.32 5.85 -21.34
C PHE A 311 -24.09 6.73 -22.35
N VAL A 312 -24.86 6.09 -23.25
CA VAL A 312 -25.61 6.79 -24.31
C VAL A 312 -26.67 7.73 -23.74
N ASN A 313 -27.24 7.41 -22.57
CA ASN A 313 -28.28 8.21 -21.93
C ASN A 313 -27.76 9.56 -21.41
N ILE A 314 -26.44 9.73 -21.31
CA ILE A 314 -25.77 10.98 -20.94
C ILE A 314 -24.88 11.54 -22.07
N GLY A 315 -25.07 11.06 -23.30
CA GLY A 315 -24.33 11.56 -24.47
C GLY A 315 -22.90 11.03 -24.61
N LEU A 316 -22.57 9.90 -23.99
CA LEU A 316 -21.25 9.27 -24.05
C LEU A 316 -21.29 7.90 -24.74
N GLY A 317 -20.14 7.47 -25.25
CA GLY A 317 -19.92 6.08 -25.67
C GLY A 317 -19.42 5.22 -24.50
N PRO A 318 -19.45 3.87 -24.63
CA PRO A 318 -18.87 2.99 -23.61
C PRO A 318 -17.36 3.20 -23.45
N ASP A 319 -16.92 3.47 -22.23
CA ASP A 319 -15.51 3.66 -21.86
C ASP A 319 -15.04 2.67 -20.77
N GLY A 320 -13.83 2.86 -20.24
CA GLY A 320 -13.29 1.98 -19.20
C GLY A 320 -13.32 0.51 -19.60
N GLY A 321 -13.01 0.22 -20.88
CA GLY A 321 -13.04 -1.09 -21.53
C GLY A 321 -14.42 -1.72 -21.74
N ALA A 322 -15.51 -1.00 -21.45
CA ALA A 322 -16.88 -1.50 -21.58
C ALA A 322 -17.19 -2.08 -22.97
N SER A 323 -16.77 -1.38 -24.04
CA SER A 323 -16.97 -1.80 -25.43
C SER A 323 -16.23 -3.09 -25.77
N TRP A 324 -14.99 -3.22 -25.31
CA TRP A 324 -14.15 -4.42 -25.50
C TRP A 324 -14.75 -5.62 -24.77
N LEU A 325 -15.13 -5.44 -23.50
CA LEU A 325 -15.70 -6.49 -22.65
C LEU A 325 -17.04 -6.99 -23.17
N LEU A 326 -17.96 -6.09 -23.50
CA LEU A 326 -19.30 -6.46 -23.97
C LEU A 326 -19.24 -7.18 -25.31
N THR A 327 -18.51 -6.62 -26.28
CA THR A 327 -18.44 -7.16 -27.63
C THR A 327 -17.88 -8.59 -27.65
N ARG A 328 -16.89 -8.88 -26.79
CA ARG A 328 -16.32 -10.24 -26.67
C ARG A 328 -17.24 -11.25 -26.02
N GLN A 329 -18.19 -10.81 -25.20
CA GLN A 329 -19.13 -11.72 -24.54
C GLN A 329 -20.36 -12.02 -25.40
N VAL A 330 -20.92 -11.01 -26.08
CA VAL A 330 -22.22 -11.15 -26.78
C VAL A 330 -22.15 -10.96 -28.30
N GLY A 331 -20.97 -10.67 -28.85
CA GLY A 331 -20.78 -10.32 -30.26
C GLY A 331 -21.26 -8.90 -30.60
N TYR A 332 -20.88 -8.43 -31.80
CA TYR A 332 -21.08 -7.03 -32.21
C TYR A 332 -22.54 -6.58 -32.17
N SER A 333 -23.44 -7.29 -32.84
CA SER A 333 -24.83 -6.82 -33.01
C SER A 333 -25.56 -6.67 -31.68
N LYS A 334 -25.42 -7.65 -30.78
CA LYS A 334 -26.04 -7.59 -29.46
C LYS A 334 -25.35 -6.58 -28.55
N ALA A 335 -24.03 -6.44 -28.64
CA ALA A 335 -23.30 -5.41 -27.89
C ALA A 335 -23.75 -4.00 -28.30
N PHE A 336 -23.92 -3.76 -29.60
CA PHE A 336 -24.42 -2.49 -30.12
C PHE A 336 -25.84 -2.22 -29.64
N GLU A 337 -26.75 -3.19 -29.72
CA GLU A 337 -28.12 -3.07 -29.18
C GLU A 337 -28.12 -2.66 -27.70
N ILE A 338 -27.40 -3.41 -26.85
CA ILE A 338 -27.32 -3.14 -25.41
C ILE A 338 -26.75 -1.74 -25.14
N ALA A 339 -25.67 -1.36 -25.83
CA ALA A 339 -24.98 -0.10 -25.58
C ALA A 339 -25.71 1.12 -26.17
N ALA A 340 -26.32 0.99 -27.34
CA ALA A 340 -27.01 2.08 -28.03
C ALA A 340 -28.43 2.31 -27.49
N GLU A 341 -29.12 1.27 -27.04
CA GLU A 341 -30.43 1.43 -26.40
C GLU A 341 -30.32 1.90 -24.95
N GLY A 342 -29.21 1.64 -24.27
CA GLY A 342 -28.97 2.08 -22.89
C GLY A 342 -29.98 1.56 -21.88
N LYS A 343 -30.59 0.38 -22.14
CA LYS A 343 -31.59 -0.27 -21.28
C LYS A 343 -30.93 -1.27 -20.33
N LYS A 344 -31.59 -1.54 -19.19
CA LYS A 344 -31.11 -2.55 -18.23
C LYS A 344 -31.36 -3.94 -18.78
N VAL A 345 -30.29 -4.71 -18.98
CA VAL A 345 -30.31 -6.14 -19.28
C VAL A 345 -30.51 -6.88 -17.95
N LYS A 346 -31.66 -7.54 -17.79
CA LYS A 346 -32.03 -8.23 -16.53
C LYS A 346 -31.24 -9.53 -16.37
N ALA A 347 -31.18 -10.07 -15.15
CA ALA A 347 -30.39 -11.26 -14.83
C ALA A 347 -30.68 -12.48 -15.73
N GLU A 348 -31.94 -12.77 -16.04
CA GLU A 348 -32.32 -13.89 -16.94
C GLU A 348 -31.76 -13.72 -18.35
N GLU A 349 -31.84 -12.50 -18.90
CA GLU A 349 -31.25 -12.19 -20.19
C GLU A 349 -29.72 -12.16 -20.12
N CYS A 350 -29.15 -11.71 -19.00
CA CYS A 350 -27.71 -11.81 -18.78
C CYS A 350 -27.25 -13.28 -18.81
N LEU A 351 -28.05 -14.21 -18.27
CA LEU A 351 -27.72 -15.63 -18.27
C LEU A 351 -27.80 -16.20 -19.70
N SER A 352 -28.86 -15.87 -20.45
CA SER A 352 -29.02 -16.37 -21.83
C SER A 352 -27.97 -15.83 -22.79
N LEU A 353 -27.48 -14.61 -22.55
CA LEU A 353 -26.42 -13.97 -23.33
C LEU A 353 -24.99 -14.34 -22.86
N GLY A 354 -24.82 -15.05 -21.75
CA GLY A 354 -23.50 -15.37 -21.19
C GLY A 354 -22.83 -14.22 -20.43
N LEU A 355 -23.57 -13.14 -20.14
CA LEU A 355 -23.12 -12.02 -19.28
C LEU A 355 -23.12 -12.39 -17.79
N THR A 356 -23.78 -13.48 -17.38
CA THR A 356 -23.61 -14.08 -16.04
C THR A 356 -23.60 -15.60 -16.15
N ASN A 357 -22.93 -16.28 -15.22
CA ASN A 357 -22.82 -17.73 -15.27
C ASN A 357 -23.93 -18.45 -14.50
N LYS A 358 -24.48 -17.82 -13.44
CA LYS A 358 -25.59 -18.38 -12.67
C LYS A 358 -26.43 -17.29 -11.99
N ILE A 359 -27.68 -17.64 -11.72
CA ILE A 359 -28.62 -16.83 -10.94
C ILE A 359 -28.99 -17.60 -9.68
N VAL A 360 -28.95 -16.94 -8.52
CA VAL A 360 -29.27 -17.51 -7.21
C VAL A 360 -30.22 -16.59 -6.42
N ALA A 361 -30.76 -17.06 -5.30
CA ALA A 361 -31.57 -16.21 -4.42
C ALA A 361 -30.73 -15.07 -3.82
N GLU A 362 -31.40 -13.96 -3.46
CA GLU A 362 -30.74 -12.73 -2.97
C GLU A 362 -29.85 -12.98 -1.74
N ASP A 363 -30.34 -13.77 -0.79
CA ASP A 363 -29.67 -14.15 0.45
C ASP A 363 -28.54 -15.17 0.25
N GLN A 364 -28.48 -15.82 -0.91
CA GLN A 364 -27.47 -16.83 -1.25
C GLN A 364 -26.34 -16.28 -2.11
N LEU A 365 -26.42 -15.03 -2.58
CA LEU A 365 -25.50 -14.50 -3.59
C LEU A 365 -24.04 -14.59 -3.17
N LEU A 366 -23.69 -13.97 -2.04
CA LEU A 366 -22.30 -13.88 -1.58
C LEU A 366 -21.76 -15.26 -1.21
N GLU A 367 -22.56 -16.06 -0.50
CA GLU A 367 -22.20 -17.44 -0.15
C GLU A 367 -21.92 -18.26 -1.40
N SER A 368 -22.79 -18.23 -2.40
CA SER A 368 -22.64 -18.99 -3.65
C SER A 368 -21.43 -18.54 -4.47
N ALA A 369 -21.02 -17.27 -4.39
CA ALA A 369 -19.79 -16.78 -5.00
C ALA A 369 -18.54 -17.24 -4.23
N ILE A 370 -18.58 -17.19 -2.90
CA ILE A 370 -17.49 -17.67 -2.03
C ILE A 370 -17.29 -19.18 -2.19
N GLU A 371 -18.36 -19.98 -2.25
CA GLU A 371 -18.28 -21.42 -2.50
C GLU A 371 -17.63 -21.72 -3.84
N TRP A 372 -17.96 -20.96 -4.88
CA TRP A 372 -17.33 -21.11 -6.19
C TRP A 372 -15.84 -20.74 -6.13
N ALA A 373 -15.52 -19.63 -5.46
CA ALA A 373 -14.14 -19.21 -5.24
C ALA A 373 -13.35 -20.29 -4.47
N LYS A 374 -13.93 -20.90 -3.43
CA LYS A 374 -13.33 -22.03 -2.68
C LYS A 374 -13.09 -23.24 -3.57
N ALA A 375 -14.04 -23.58 -4.44
CA ALA A 375 -13.89 -24.70 -5.37
C ALA A 375 -12.73 -24.49 -6.36
N LEU A 376 -12.54 -23.26 -6.86
CA LEU A 376 -11.41 -22.90 -7.72
C LEU A 376 -10.09 -22.79 -6.96
N ALA A 377 -10.11 -22.23 -5.74
CA ALA A 377 -8.94 -22.14 -4.87
C ALA A 377 -8.40 -23.50 -4.39
N ALA A 378 -9.23 -24.54 -4.47
CA ALA A 378 -8.85 -25.93 -4.22
C ALA A 378 -8.19 -26.62 -5.42
N LYS A 379 -8.11 -25.98 -6.60
CA LYS A 379 -7.35 -26.45 -7.75
C LYS A 379 -5.88 -26.02 -7.65
N ALA A 380 -5.04 -26.53 -8.56
CA ALA A 380 -3.64 -26.14 -8.68
C ALA A 380 -3.50 -24.65 -9.05
N PRO A 381 -2.99 -23.78 -8.17
CA PRO A 381 -2.96 -22.33 -8.40
C PRO A 381 -2.19 -21.93 -9.67
N ILE A 382 -1.06 -22.60 -9.94
CA ILE A 382 -0.24 -22.34 -11.15
C ILE A 382 -1.05 -22.65 -12.40
N ALA A 383 -1.71 -23.82 -12.46
CA ALA A 383 -2.52 -24.21 -13.61
C ALA A 383 -3.74 -23.31 -13.82
N VAL A 384 -4.40 -22.87 -12.75
CA VAL A 384 -5.52 -21.91 -12.84
C VAL A 384 -5.05 -20.56 -13.38
N GLY A 385 -3.90 -20.08 -12.90
CA GLY A 385 -3.27 -18.86 -13.40
C GLY A 385 -2.95 -18.92 -14.89
N ILE A 386 -2.30 -20.01 -15.31
CA ILE A 386 -1.96 -20.27 -16.73
C ILE A 386 -3.23 -20.32 -17.58
N THR A 387 -4.26 -21.07 -17.14
CA THR A 387 -5.55 -21.17 -17.86
C THR A 387 -6.14 -19.79 -18.15
N LYS A 388 -6.11 -18.89 -17.17
CA LYS A 388 -6.60 -17.53 -17.36
C LYS A 388 -5.73 -16.73 -18.33
N GLU A 389 -4.40 -16.82 -18.22
CA GLU A 389 -3.48 -16.13 -19.12
C GLU A 389 -3.61 -16.60 -20.57
N ASP A 390 -3.75 -17.91 -20.80
CA ASP A 390 -3.90 -18.49 -22.14
C ASP A 390 -5.20 -18.03 -22.80
N LEU A 391 -6.32 -18.06 -22.05
CA LEU A 391 -7.60 -17.58 -22.56
C LEU A 391 -7.57 -16.08 -22.91
N VAL A 392 -6.88 -15.26 -22.09
CA VAL A 392 -6.71 -13.83 -22.39
C VAL A 392 -5.83 -13.64 -23.62
N HIS A 393 -4.75 -14.40 -23.76
CA HIS A 393 -3.85 -14.33 -24.91
C HIS A 393 -4.58 -14.72 -26.21
N ALA A 394 -5.35 -15.82 -26.20
CA ALA A 394 -6.07 -16.31 -27.36
C ALA A 394 -7.11 -15.32 -27.91
N MET A 395 -7.61 -14.39 -27.09
CA MET A 395 -8.58 -13.38 -27.56
C MET A 395 -7.99 -12.35 -28.53
N ASP A 396 -6.67 -12.20 -28.58
CA ASP A 396 -5.97 -11.20 -29.40
C ASP A 396 -4.98 -11.82 -30.40
N ASN A 397 -4.85 -13.15 -30.44
CA ASN A 397 -3.85 -13.87 -31.21
C ASN A 397 -4.47 -15.01 -32.03
N ASN A 398 -3.74 -15.48 -33.04
CA ASN A 398 -4.20 -16.62 -33.84
C ASN A 398 -3.90 -17.97 -33.17
N LEU A 399 -4.38 -19.07 -33.75
CA LEU A 399 -4.22 -20.41 -33.19
C LEU A 399 -2.75 -20.81 -33.00
N THR A 400 -1.88 -20.52 -33.98
CA THR A 400 -0.47 -20.91 -33.94
C THR A 400 0.28 -20.15 -32.84
N GLU A 401 0.04 -18.84 -32.73
CA GLU A 401 0.61 -18.01 -31.66
C GLU A 401 0.11 -18.45 -30.28
N SER A 402 -1.18 -18.78 -30.18
CA SER A 402 -1.78 -19.25 -28.92
C SER A 402 -1.18 -20.57 -28.46
N ILE A 403 -1.02 -21.56 -29.33
CA ILE A 403 -0.37 -22.84 -29.00
C ILE A 403 1.09 -22.63 -28.56
N ALA A 404 1.82 -21.73 -29.23
CA ALA A 404 3.19 -21.40 -28.84
C ALA A 404 3.25 -20.76 -27.45
N TYR A 405 2.31 -19.86 -27.14
CA TYR A 405 2.18 -19.22 -25.84
C TYR A 405 1.81 -20.24 -24.74
N GLU A 406 0.81 -21.10 -24.99
CA GLU A 406 0.41 -22.20 -24.09
C GLU A 406 1.61 -23.08 -23.76
N ALA A 407 2.39 -23.50 -24.77
CA ALA A 407 3.57 -24.34 -24.58
C ALA A 407 4.62 -23.66 -23.68
N GLU A 408 4.85 -22.36 -23.83
CA GLU A 408 5.76 -21.58 -22.98
C GLU A 408 5.26 -21.52 -21.53
N LYS A 409 3.97 -21.23 -21.33
CA LYS A 409 3.40 -21.12 -19.96
C LYS A 409 3.29 -22.46 -19.26
N GLN A 410 3.04 -23.53 -20.01
CA GLN A 410 2.90 -24.88 -19.47
C GLN A 410 4.18 -25.40 -18.79
N ILE A 411 5.37 -24.87 -19.14
CA ILE A 411 6.65 -25.21 -18.49
C ILE A 411 6.53 -25.08 -16.96
N ALA A 412 5.97 -23.98 -16.47
CA ALA A 412 5.80 -23.75 -15.04
C ALA A 412 4.87 -24.78 -14.37
N ALA A 413 3.87 -25.29 -15.09
CA ALA A 413 3.02 -26.36 -14.59
C ALA A 413 3.75 -27.72 -14.60
N PHE A 414 4.57 -28.00 -15.62
CA PHE A 414 5.36 -29.23 -15.69
C PHE A 414 6.41 -29.35 -14.58
N GLU A 415 6.99 -28.23 -14.16
CA GLU A 415 7.97 -28.17 -13.08
C GLU A 415 7.32 -28.14 -11.67
N SER A 416 6.01 -27.92 -11.58
CA SER A 416 5.31 -27.75 -10.30
C SER A 416 5.15 -29.05 -9.52
N TYR A 417 5.20 -28.95 -8.19
CA TYR A 417 4.77 -30.00 -7.27
C TYR A 417 3.33 -30.44 -7.55
N ASP A 418 2.46 -29.47 -7.87
CA ASP A 418 1.04 -29.72 -8.07
C ASP A 418 0.76 -30.70 -9.21
N LEU A 419 1.58 -30.73 -10.27
CA LEU A 419 1.45 -31.74 -11.31
C LEU A 419 1.73 -33.14 -10.76
N VAL A 420 2.85 -33.31 -10.05
CA VAL A 420 3.26 -34.60 -9.48
C VAL A 420 2.20 -35.12 -8.51
N GLU A 421 1.73 -34.26 -7.60
CA GLU A 421 0.67 -34.56 -6.65
C GLU A 421 -0.66 -34.87 -7.34
N GLY A 422 -1.02 -34.11 -8.38
CA GLY A 422 -2.25 -34.32 -9.13
C GLY A 422 -2.27 -35.68 -9.82
N VAL A 423 -1.16 -36.08 -10.46
CA VAL A 423 -1.01 -37.39 -11.10
C VAL A 423 -1.03 -38.50 -10.06
N ALA A 424 -0.27 -38.37 -8.97
CA ALA A 424 -0.24 -39.37 -7.89
C ALA A 424 -1.62 -39.58 -7.26
N ALA A 425 -2.31 -38.49 -6.89
CA ALA A 425 -3.64 -38.54 -6.30
C ALA A 425 -4.68 -39.18 -7.23
N PHE A 426 -4.58 -38.92 -8.54
CA PHE A 426 -5.46 -39.54 -9.54
C PHE A 426 -5.25 -41.05 -9.63
N VAL A 427 -4.00 -41.52 -9.68
CA VAL A 427 -3.66 -42.95 -9.69
C VAL A 427 -4.10 -43.64 -8.40
N GLU A 428 -3.90 -42.99 -7.25
CA GLU A 428 -4.25 -43.49 -5.91
C GLU A 428 -5.74 -43.33 -5.55
N LYS A 429 -6.54 -42.68 -6.41
CA LYS A 429 -7.97 -42.38 -6.19
C LYS A 429 -8.25 -41.63 -4.88
N ARG A 430 -7.38 -40.68 -4.53
CA ARG A 430 -7.55 -39.77 -3.38
C ARG A 430 -7.70 -38.33 -3.84
N LYS A 431 -8.07 -37.45 -2.92
CA LYS A 431 -8.11 -36.00 -3.19
C LYS A 431 -6.67 -35.46 -3.24
N ALA A 432 -6.36 -34.69 -4.29
CA ALA A 432 -5.08 -34.01 -4.43
C ALA A 432 -4.97 -32.83 -3.43
N ASN A 433 -3.77 -32.61 -2.90
CA ASN A 433 -3.41 -31.49 -2.05
C ASN A 433 -2.49 -30.51 -2.79
N PHE A 434 -3.10 -29.57 -3.51
CA PHE A 434 -2.36 -28.56 -4.27
C PHE A 434 -1.86 -27.41 -3.39
N ILE A 435 -0.57 -27.12 -3.48
CA ILE A 435 0.12 -26.09 -2.69
C ILE A 435 0.60 -24.91 -3.53
N GLY A 436 0.60 -25.02 -4.86
CA GLY A 436 1.00 -23.95 -5.77
C GLY A 436 2.50 -23.65 -5.76
N GLN A 437 3.32 -24.70 -5.66
CA GLN A 437 4.79 -24.65 -5.69
C GLN A 437 5.33 -25.44 -6.87
#